data_AF-A0A2U0S1W3-F1
#
_entry.id   AF-A0A2U0S1W3-F1
#
_cell.length_a   1.000
_cell.length_b   1.000
_cell.length_c   1.000
_cell.angle_alpha   90.00
_cell.angle_beta   90.00
_cell.angle_gamma   90.00
#
_symmetry.space_group_name_H-M   'P 1'
#
loop_
_entity.id
_entity.type
_entity.pdbx_description
1 polymer ?
#
loop_
_entity_poly.entity_id
_entity_poly.type
_entity_poly.pdbx_seq_one_letter_code
_entity_poly.pdbx_strand_id
1 'polypeptide(L)'
;MVTEIRSFFSLRELSESVEEEICTCKTLGAEYGEKLGELLRKKQETNADEEWVKELSGLQKTGKDTKSNNKSKGKSKGKKKGSKSGWIQFKDIMLSTEKQGEAQILFDAVEELKEKENQLEKVKENIEDLKKLGLGENIIYIAYINQGVPERIVLNKKDDDTESKFEFAAKISLPCPI
;
A
#
# COMPACT_ATOMS: atom_id res chain seq x y z
N MET A 1 2.73 7.06 -2.52
CA MET A 1 2.99 6.24 -3.73
C MET A 1 4.48 5.97 -3.78
N VAL A 2 4.92 4.81 -3.30
CA VAL A 2 6.30 4.39 -3.54
C VAL A 2 6.19 3.09 -4.31
N THR A 3 6.44 3.21 -5.60
CA THR A 3 6.68 2.09 -6.49
C THR A 3 8.18 2.08 -6.70
N GLU A 4 8.81 0.94 -6.44
CA GLU A 4 10.26 0.82 -6.54
C GLU A 4 10.66 -0.51 -7.16
N ILE A 5 11.88 -0.54 -7.69
CA ILE A 5 12.51 -1.76 -8.22
C ILE A 5 13.72 -2.02 -7.35
N ARG A 6 13.76 -3.18 -6.71
CA ARG A 6 14.84 -3.58 -5.79
C ARG A 6 15.42 -4.91 -6.21
N SER A 7 16.74 -5.01 -6.15
CA SER A 7 17.45 -6.27 -6.42
C SER A 7 17.82 -6.92 -5.10
N PHE A 8 17.63 -8.23 -5.02
CA PHE A 8 17.99 -9.08 -3.89
C PHE A 8 18.93 -10.18 -4.39
N PHE A 9 19.98 -10.45 -3.64
CA PHE A 9 21.01 -11.42 -4.01
C PHE A 9 20.75 -12.81 -3.41
N SER A 10 19.67 -12.95 -2.65
CA SER A 10 19.18 -14.23 -2.14
C SER A 10 17.68 -14.16 -1.83
N LEU A 11 17.01 -15.32 -1.83
CA LEU A 11 15.63 -15.42 -1.33
C LEU A 11 15.52 -15.13 0.17
N ARG A 12 16.63 -15.26 0.92
CA ARG A 12 16.69 -14.86 2.32
C ARG A 12 16.52 -13.34 2.46
N GLU A 13 17.31 -12.57 1.72
CA GLU A 13 17.26 -11.11 1.74
C GLU A 13 15.88 -10.58 1.30
N LEU A 14 15.31 -11.17 0.24
CA LEU A 14 13.94 -10.84 -0.18
C LEU A 14 12.91 -11.15 0.92
N SER A 15 13.03 -12.29 1.58
CA SER A 15 12.16 -12.70 2.69
C SER A 15 12.28 -11.76 3.89
N GLU A 16 13.50 -11.39 4.27
CA GLU A 16 13.78 -10.43 5.36
C GLU A 16 13.16 -9.07 5.04
N SER A 17 13.28 -8.58 3.80
CA SER A 17 12.63 -7.33 3.39
C SER A 17 11.10 -7.39 3.47
N VAL A 18 10.47 -8.53 3.14
CA VAL A 18 9.01 -8.69 3.30
C VAL A 18 8.63 -8.74 4.78
N GLU A 19 9.42 -9.39 5.62
CA GLU A 19 9.21 -9.43 7.08
C GLU A 19 9.31 -8.04 7.73
N GLU A 20 10.27 -7.22 7.32
CA GLU A 20 10.40 -5.83 7.76
C GLU A 20 9.16 -5.00 7.41
N GLU A 21 8.62 -5.18 6.20
CA GLU A 21 7.40 -4.47 5.77
C GLU A 21 6.17 -4.95 6.55
N ILE A 22 6.05 -6.26 6.83
CA ILE A 22 5.00 -6.81 7.70
C ILE A 22 5.09 -6.19 9.10
N CYS A 23 6.29 -6.14 9.67
CA CYS A 23 6.53 -5.55 10.98
C CYS A 23 6.10 -4.07 11.00
N THR A 24 6.47 -3.32 9.97
CA THR A 24 6.07 -1.92 9.80
C THR A 24 4.55 -1.76 9.74
N CYS A 25 3.86 -2.61 8.97
CA CYS A 25 2.39 -2.61 8.90
C CYS A 25 1.76 -2.90 10.28
N LYS A 26 2.30 -3.87 11.02
CA LYS A 26 1.83 -4.23 12.37
C LYS A 26 2.02 -3.08 13.36
N THR A 27 3.18 -2.45 13.38
CA THR A 27 3.49 -1.32 14.26
C THR A 27 2.57 -0.12 13.96
N LEU A 28 2.43 0.28 12.70
CA LEU A 28 1.56 1.39 12.31
C LEU A 28 0.09 1.06 12.58
N GLY A 29 -0.34 -0.17 12.30
CA GLY A 29 -1.71 -0.62 12.56
C GLY A 29 -2.06 -0.59 14.04
N ALA A 30 -1.12 -1.00 14.90
CA ALA A 30 -1.28 -0.94 16.35
C ALA A 30 -1.34 0.52 16.85
N GLU A 31 -0.44 1.39 16.39
CA GLU A 31 -0.43 2.81 16.76
C GLU A 31 -1.73 3.51 16.37
N TYR A 32 -2.22 3.30 15.14
CA TYR A 32 -3.48 3.89 14.68
C TYR A 32 -4.69 3.27 15.39
N GLY A 33 -4.66 1.96 15.67
CA GLY A 33 -5.68 1.29 16.46
C GLY A 33 -5.77 1.81 17.89
N GLU A 34 -4.63 2.10 18.52
CA GLU A 34 -4.57 2.72 19.85
C GLU A 34 -5.13 4.13 19.83
N LYS A 35 -4.67 4.98 18.91
CA LYS A 35 -5.20 6.35 18.73
C LYS A 35 -6.71 6.34 18.49
N LEU A 36 -7.20 5.40 17.68
CA LEU A 36 -8.63 5.23 17.45
C LEU A 36 -9.35 4.83 18.75
N GLY A 37 -8.81 3.88 19.50
CA GLY A 37 -9.36 3.45 20.79
C GLY A 37 -9.42 4.59 21.82
N GLU A 38 -8.36 5.39 21.93
CA GLU A 38 -8.33 6.58 22.78
C GLU A 38 -9.37 7.61 22.36
N LEU A 39 -9.47 7.89 21.07
CA LEU A 39 -10.44 8.83 20.52
C LEU A 39 -11.87 8.39 20.84
N LEU A 40 -12.17 7.10 20.65
CA LEU A 40 -13.49 6.53 20.92
C LEU A 40 -13.85 6.62 22.41
N ARG A 41 -12.93 6.29 23.31
CA ARG A 41 -13.15 6.38 24.77
C ARG A 41 -13.31 7.82 25.24
N LYS A 42 -12.43 8.72 24.81
CA LYS A 42 -12.50 10.15 25.14
C LYS A 42 -13.84 10.76 24.71
N LYS A 43 -14.35 10.37 23.54
CA LYS A 43 -15.64 10.86 23.05
C LYS A 43 -16.84 10.23 23.74
N GLN A 44 -16.73 8.98 24.19
CA GLN A 44 -17.75 8.36 25.05
C GLN A 44 -17.86 9.07 26.41
N GLU A 45 -16.74 9.53 26.97
CA GLU A 45 -16.73 10.28 28.24
C GLU A 45 -17.26 11.72 28.09
N THR A 46 -17.08 12.35 26.92
CA THR A 46 -17.48 13.75 26.69
C THR A 46 -18.83 13.93 26.02
N ASN A 47 -19.33 12.95 25.26
CA ASN A 47 -20.66 12.95 24.64
C ASN A 47 -21.20 11.51 24.66
N ALA A 48 -21.97 11.16 25.70
CA ALA A 48 -22.78 9.95 25.71
C ALA A 48 -24.02 10.11 24.81
N ASP A 49 -23.86 10.69 23.62
CA ASP A 49 -24.94 10.95 22.67
C ASP A 49 -25.13 9.69 21.80
N GLU A 50 -26.34 9.11 21.85
CA GLU A 50 -26.72 7.92 21.07
C GLU A 50 -26.50 8.09 19.55
N GLU A 51 -26.48 9.32 19.04
CA GLU A 51 -26.24 9.64 17.63
C GLU A 51 -24.80 9.36 17.20
N TRP A 52 -23.80 9.70 18.04
CA TRP A 52 -22.39 9.44 17.75
C TRP A 52 -22.11 7.94 17.62
N VAL A 53 -22.68 7.14 18.51
CA VAL A 53 -22.55 5.68 18.51
C VAL A 53 -23.23 5.06 17.28
N LYS A 54 -24.41 5.57 16.88
CA LYS A 54 -25.11 5.13 15.67
C LYS A 54 -24.30 5.41 14.40
N GLU A 55 -23.75 6.60 14.27
CA GLU A 55 -22.95 7.00 13.11
C GLU A 55 -21.62 6.23 13.02
N LEU A 56 -20.93 5.99 14.16
CA LEU A 56 -19.74 5.12 14.22
C LEU A 56 -20.01 3.69 13.74
N SER A 57 -21.15 3.11 14.11
CA SER A 57 -21.54 1.77 13.65
C SER A 57 -21.80 1.72 12.13
N GLY A 58 -22.08 2.88 11.52
CA GLY A 58 -22.18 3.05 10.07
C GLY A 58 -20.82 3.04 9.38
N LEU A 59 -19.78 3.62 10.00
CA LEU A 59 -18.42 3.68 9.43
C LEU A 59 -17.83 2.29 9.19
N GLN A 60 -17.97 1.39 10.17
CA GLN A 60 -17.53 -0.01 10.08
C GLN A 60 -18.19 -0.79 8.92
N LYS A 61 -19.32 -0.31 8.39
CA LYS A 61 -20.02 -0.92 7.25
C LYS A 61 -19.61 -0.33 5.90
N THR A 62 -19.01 0.87 5.89
CA THR A 62 -18.69 1.60 4.65
C THR A 62 -17.29 1.33 4.08
N GLY A 63 -16.38 0.73 4.86
CA GLY A 63 -15.03 0.34 4.39
C GLY A 63 -15.02 -0.67 3.23
N LYS A 64 -16.15 -1.34 2.98
CA LYS A 64 -16.27 -2.41 1.97
C LYS A 64 -16.52 -1.93 0.53
N ASP A 65 -16.86 -0.66 0.31
CA ASP A 65 -17.38 -0.19 -1.01
C ASP A 65 -16.37 0.62 -1.86
N THR A 66 -15.14 0.82 -1.40
CA THR A 66 -14.16 1.69 -2.11
C THR A 66 -13.20 0.99 -3.07
N LYS A 67 -13.35 -0.32 -3.33
CA LYS A 67 -12.69 -1.00 -4.46
C LYS A 67 -13.62 -1.12 -5.66
N SER A 68 -13.83 -0.02 -6.40
CA SER A 68 -14.27 -0.15 -7.79
C SER A 68 -13.51 0.78 -8.73
N ASN A 69 -12.60 0.12 -9.42
CA ASN A 69 -11.87 0.45 -10.64
C ASN A 69 -12.51 1.54 -11.51
N ASN A 70 -11.67 2.49 -11.92
CA ASN A 70 -12.02 3.57 -12.84
C ASN A 70 -12.12 3.01 -14.28
N LYS A 71 -13.34 2.82 -14.81
CA LYS A 71 -13.55 2.59 -16.26
C LYS A 71 -14.91 3.11 -16.74
N SER A 72 -14.87 4.31 -17.32
CA SER A 72 -15.66 4.83 -18.45
C SER A 72 -17.20 4.66 -18.51
N LYS A 73 -17.87 5.81 -18.57
CA LYS A 73 -18.92 6.20 -19.54
C LYS A 73 -20.30 5.52 -19.41
N GLY A 74 -21.23 6.19 -18.72
CA GLY A 74 -22.66 5.86 -18.75
C GLY A 74 -23.51 6.90 -18.03
N LYS A 75 -24.31 7.65 -18.79
CA LYS A 75 -25.22 8.70 -18.34
C LYS A 75 -26.44 8.05 -17.67
N SER A 76 -26.56 8.09 -16.34
CA SER A 76 -27.84 7.83 -15.67
C SER A 76 -27.98 8.60 -14.35
N LYS A 77 -29.22 9.02 -14.14
CA LYS A 77 -29.67 10.07 -13.25
C LYS A 77 -30.03 9.44 -11.90
N GLY A 78 -29.48 10.00 -10.82
CA GLY A 78 -30.16 10.09 -9.52
C GLY A 78 -30.37 8.79 -8.74
N LYS A 79 -29.31 8.25 -8.13
CA LYS A 79 -29.40 7.68 -6.78
C LYS A 79 -28.04 7.90 -6.13
N LYS A 80 -27.97 8.83 -5.17
CA LYS A 80 -26.78 9.11 -4.36
C LYS A 80 -26.33 7.80 -3.70
N LYS A 81 -25.37 7.14 -4.34
CA LYS A 81 -24.53 6.10 -3.76
C LYS A 81 -23.85 6.74 -2.54
N GLY A 82 -23.95 6.10 -1.38
CA GLY A 82 -23.66 6.67 -0.06
C GLY A 82 -22.41 7.55 -0.09
N SER A 83 -22.63 8.87 0.02
CA SER A 83 -21.55 9.78 0.37
C SER A 83 -21.04 9.31 1.73
N LYS A 84 -19.72 9.09 1.88
CA LYS A 84 -19.11 9.18 3.22
C LYS A 84 -19.63 10.52 3.77
N SER A 85 -20.52 10.50 4.77
CA SER A 85 -21.16 11.71 5.27
C SER A 85 -20.05 12.68 5.70
N GLY A 86 -20.20 13.97 5.38
CA GLY A 86 -19.26 14.99 5.85
C GLY A 86 -18.03 15.29 5.03
N TRP A 87 -17.68 14.48 4.04
CA TRP A 87 -16.49 14.76 3.23
C TRP A 87 -16.78 15.66 2.03
N ILE A 88 -16.01 16.73 1.91
CA ILE A 88 -16.04 17.69 0.81
C ILE A 88 -14.77 17.50 -0.02
N GLN A 89 -14.93 17.20 -1.30
CA GLN A 89 -13.80 17.11 -2.22
C GLN A 89 -13.27 18.51 -2.55
N PHE A 90 -11.97 18.72 -2.33
CA PHE A 90 -11.23 19.90 -2.78
C PHE A 90 -10.09 19.47 -3.69
N LYS A 91 -10.28 19.62 -5.01
CA LYS A 91 -9.36 19.08 -6.03
C LYS A 91 -9.11 17.58 -5.80
N ASP A 92 -7.88 17.20 -5.49
CA ASP A 92 -7.44 15.82 -5.27
C ASP A 92 -7.39 15.41 -3.78
N ILE A 93 -7.84 16.28 -2.86
CA ILE A 93 -7.90 15.99 -1.42
C ILE A 93 -9.35 16.04 -0.91
N MET A 94 -9.61 15.33 0.19
CA MET A 94 -10.90 15.31 0.87
C MET A 94 -10.78 16.04 2.21
N LEU A 95 -11.73 16.92 2.49
CA LEU A 95 -11.80 17.69 3.73
C LEU A 95 -13.05 17.28 4.50
N SER A 96 -12.95 17.18 5.82
CA SER A 96 -14.12 17.00 6.69
C SER A 96 -14.03 17.97 7.86
N THR A 97 -15.16 18.59 8.18
CA THR A 97 -15.35 19.38 9.41
C THR A 97 -16.17 18.62 10.44
N GLU A 98 -16.58 17.39 10.13
CA GLU A 98 -17.39 16.58 11.03
C GLU A 98 -16.55 16.02 12.17
N LYS A 99 -17.16 15.90 13.34
CA LYS A 99 -16.52 15.34 14.54
C LYS A 99 -16.02 13.90 14.30
N GLN A 100 -16.56 13.18 13.31
CA GLN A 100 -16.24 11.78 12.99
C GLN A 100 -15.12 11.60 11.97
N GLY A 101 -14.72 12.67 11.26
CA GLY A 101 -13.76 12.56 10.16
C GLY A 101 -12.42 11.95 10.60
N GLU A 102 -11.94 12.32 11.79
CA GLU A 102 -10.70 11.77 12.36
C GLU A 102 -10.80 10.27 12.64
N ALA A 103 -11.90 9.82 13.25
CA ALA A 103 -12.13 8.40 13.52
C ALA A 103 -12.24 7.59 12.21
N GLN A 104 -12.89 8.16 11.19
CA GLN A 104 -13.04 7.52 9.90
C GLN A 104 -11.70 7.32 9.18
N ILE A 105 -10.81 8.32 9.19
CA ILE A 105 -9.46 8.16 8.62
C ILE A 105 -8.67 7.07 9.35
N LEU A 106 -8.75 7.03 10.69
CA LEU A 106 -8.05 6.01 11.48
C LEU A 106 -8.60 4.60 11.21
N PHE A 107 -9.92 4.45 11.09
CA PHE A 107 -10.54 3.17 10.69
C PHE A 107 -10.07 2.72 9.30
N ASP A 108 -10.19 3.60 8.30
CA ASP A 108 -9.79 3.31 6.92
C ASP A 108 -8.30 2.90 6.88
N ALA A 109 -7.42 3.63 7.60
CA ALA A 109 -5.99 3.32 7.66
C ALA A 109 -5.68 1.97 8.33
N VAL A 110 -6.35 1.62 9.43
CA VAL A 110 -6.17 0.33 10.10
C VAL A 110 -6.64 -0.83 9.22
N GLU A 111 -7.76 -0.68 8.52
CA GLU A 111 -8.25 -1.70 7.59
C GLU A 111 -7.31 -1.87 6.39
N GLU A 112 -6.82 -0.79 5.80
CA GLU A 112 -5.86 -0.83 4.69
C GLU A 112 -4.54 -1.50 5.10
N LEU A 113 -4.00 -1.15 6.27
CA LEU A 113 -2.77 -1.76 6.80
C LEU A 113 -2.96 -3.26 7.05
N LYS A 114 -4.11 -3.66 7.59
CA LYS A 114 -4.43 -5.08 7.81
C LYS A 114 -4.59 -5.85 6.50
N GLU A 115 -5.21 -5.25 5.48
CA GLU A 115 -5.29 -5.87 4.16
C GLU A 115 -3.89 -6.05 3.55
N LYS A 116 -3.03 -5.04 3.66
CA LYS A 116 -1.64 -5.10 3.18
C LYS A 116 -0.82 -6.15 3.94
N GLU A 117 -0.95 -6.23 5.26
CA GLU A 117 -0.32 -7.26 6.09
C GLU A 117 -0.67 -8.68 5.57
N ASN A 118 -1.96 -8.95 5.35
CA ASN A 118 -2.42 -10.23 4.81
C ASN A 118 -1.86 -10.54 3.41
N GLN A 119 -1.66 -9.52 2.57
CA GLN A 119 -1.05 -9.70 1.25
C GLN A 119 0.44 -10.07 1.38
N LEU A 120 1.16 -9.38 2.25
CA LEU A 120 2.58 -9.64 2.51
C LEU A 120 2.80 -11.02 3.14
N GLU A 121 1.93 -11.48 4.04
CA GLU A 121 2.00 -12.84 4.61
C GLU A 121 1.89 -13.91 3.52
N LYS A 122 0.98 -13.74 2.54
CA LYS A 122 0.89 -14.65 1.38
C LYS A 122 2.15 -14.60 0.50
N VAL A 123 2.70 -13.42 0.28
CA VAL A 123 3.94 -13.27 -0.49
C VAL A 123 5.10 -13.97 0.23
N LYS A 124 5.17 -13.85 1.56
CA LYS A 124 6.15 -14.54 2.38
C LYS A 124 6.04 -16.06 2.24
N GLU A 125 4.83 -16.62 2.35
CA GLU A 125 4.59 -18.06 2.14
C GLU A 125 5.04 -18.51 0.74
N ASN A 126 4.71 -17.75 -0.30
CA ASN A 126 5.13 -18.04 -1.67
C ASN A 126 6.67 -18.01 -1.83
N ILE A 127 7.36 -17.09 -1.15
CA ILE A 127 8.83 -17.03 -1.14
C ILE A 127 9.42 -18.25 -0.44
N GLU A 128 8.83 -18.70 0.67
CA GLU A 128 9.25 -19.93 1.36
C GLU A 128 9.08 -21.16 0.47
N ASP A 129 7.98 -21.25 -0.27
CA ASP A 129 7.78 -22.33 -1.24
C ASP A 129 8.78 -22.23 -2.40
N LEU A 130 9.12 -21.02 -2.84
CA LEU A 130 10.17 -20.79 -3.84
C LEU A 130 11.55 -21.22 -3.32
N LYS A 131 11.85 -21.04 -2.03
CA LYS A 131 13.08 -21.54 -1.39
C LYS A 131 13.14 -23.06 -1.45
N LYS A 132 12.03 -23.76 -1.18
CA LYS A 132 11.95 -25.23 -1.23
C LYS A 132 12.16 -25.80 -2.63
N LEU A 133 11.79 -25.05 -3.68
CA LEU A 133 12.02 -25.45 -5.07
C LEU A 133 13.51 -25.41 -5.45
N GLY A 134 14.35 -24.69 -4.71
CA GLY A 134 15.81 -24.72 -4.86
C GLY A 134 16.29 -24.18 -6.20
N LEU A 135 16.19 -22.86 -6.41
CA LEU A 135 16.57 -22.23 -7.69
C LEU A 135 18.09 -22.17 -7.99
N GLY A 136 18.95 -22.82 -7.20
CA GLY A 136 20.41 -22.72 -7.33
C GLY A 136 20.98 -21.43 -6.75
N GLU A 137 22.30 -21.38 -6.57
CA GLU A 137 22.97 -20.38 -5.71
C GLU A 137 23.33 -19.07 -6.42
N ASN A 138 23.24 -19.02 -7.76
CA ASN A 138 23.76 -17.91 -8.55
C ASN A 138 22.66 -17.10 -9.25
N ILE A 139 21.65 -16.65 -8.47
CA ILE A 139 20.51 -15.88 -8.99
C ILE A 139 20.37 -14.54 -8.28
N ILE A 140 20.11 -13.49 -9.06
CA ILE A 140 19.65 -12.17 -8.62
C ILE A 140 18.14 -12.10 -8.82
N TYR A 141 17.42 -11.68 -7.78
CA TYR A 141 15.98 -11.51 -7.76
C TYR A 141 15.67 -10.02 -7.88
N ILE A 142 15.13 -9.59 -9.03
CA ILE A 142 14.75 -8.19 -9.26
C ILE A 142 13.25 -8.09 -9.03
N ALA A 143 12.85 -7.48 -7.91
CA ALA A 143 11.45 -7.33 -7.52
C ALA A 143 10.92 -5.95 -7.93
N TYR A 144 9.74 -5.95 -8.55
CA TYR A 144 8.88 -4.79 -8.66
C TYR A 144 8.00 -4.71 -7.41
N ILE A 145 8.23 -3.70 -6.59
CA ILE A 145 7.57 -3.49 -5.31
C ILE A 145 6.57 -2.35 -5.48
N ASN A 146 5.30 -2.66 -5.25
CA ASN A 146 4.23 -1.69 -5.30
C ASN A 146 3.62 -1.51 -3.91
N GLN A 147 3.68 -0.29 -3.38
CA GLN A 147 3.22 0.02 -2.02
C GLN A 147 3.84 -0.91 -0.95
N GLY A 148 5.10 -1.29 -1.11
CA GLY A 148 5.81 -2.20 -0.20
C GLY A 148 5.55 -3.69 -0.46
N VAL A 149 4.65 -4.06 -1.38
CA VAL A 149 4.35 -5.46 -1.72
C VAL A 149 5.09 -5.85 -3.01
N PRO A 150 5.94 -6.89 -2.98
CA PRO A 150 6.52 -7.45 -4.20
C PRO A 150 5.43 -8.11 -5.06
N GLU A 151 5.15 -7.54 -6.24
CA GLU A 151 4.12 -8.09 -7.15
C GLU A 151 4.72 -8.96 -8.25
N ARG A 152 5.95 -8.65 -8.69
CA ARG A 152 6.62 -9.36 -9.78
C ARG A 152 8.10 -9.50 -9.47
N ILE A 153 8.66 -10.67 -9.76
CA ILE A 153 10.07 -10.96 -9.53
C ILE A 153 10.65 -11.53 -10.82
N VAL A 154 11.74 -10.94 -11.29
CA VAL A 154 12.55 -11.45 -12.40
C VAL A 154 13.76 -12.18 -11.83
N LEU A 155 14.07 -13.35 -12.40
CA LEU A 155 15.21 -14.18 -12.01
C LEU A 155 16.33 -14.01 -13.05
N ASN A 156 17.43 -13.38 -12.66
CA ASN A 156 18.62 -13.28 -13.50
C ASN A 156 19.71 -14.19 -12.94
N LYS A 157 20.39 -14.97 -13.78
CA LYS A 157 21.62 -15.63 -13.34
C LYS A 157 22.68 -14.55 -13.12
N LYS A 158 23.46 -14.68 -12.04
CA LYS A 158 24.70 -13.94 -11.90
C LYS A 158 25.65 -14.53 -12.93
N ASP A 159 25.96 -13.77 -13.98
CA ASP A 159 27.02 -14.17 -14.90
C ASP A 159 28.36 -14.06 -14.15
N ASP A 160 29.12 -15.15 -14.12
CA ASP A 160 30.50 -15.20 -13.59
C ASP A 160 31.52 -14.74 -14.67
N ASP A 161 31.04 -14.30 -15.83
CA ASP A 161 31.89 -13.86 -16.94
C ASP A 161 31.17 -12.86 -17.86
N THR A 162 31.96 -11.95 -18.45
CA THR A 162 31.64 -10.85 -19.37
C THR A 162 31.38 -9.50 -18.68
N GLU A 163 32.26 -8.50 -18.75
CA GLU A 163 32.77 -7.86 -19.98
C GLU A 163 31.71 -7.76 -21.11
N SER A 164 30.43 -7.75 -20.78
CA SER A 164 29.40 -7.33 -21.72
C SER A 164 29.39 -5.80 -21.79
N LYS A 165 30.31 -5.30 -22.62
CA LYS A 165 30.28 -4.01 -23.33
C LYS A 165 28.92 -3.32 -23.26
N PHE A 166 28.78 -2.37 -22.34
CA PHE A 166 27.97 -1.18 -22.60
C PHE A 166 28.94 -0.04 -22.89
N GLU A 167 29.40 0.04 -24.14
CA GLU A 167 29.96 1.28 -24.68
C GLU A 167 28.81 2.25 -24.90
N PHE A 168 28.61 3.18 -23.97
CA PHE A 168 27.77 4.34 -24.22
C PHE A 168 28.56 5.32 -25.09
N ALA A 169 28.54 5.12 -26.41
CA ALA A 169 29.15 6.03 -27.37
C ALA A 169 28.29 7.29 -27.54
N ALA A 170 28.31 8.19 -26.55
CA ALA A 170 27.73 9.53 -26.70
C ALA A 170 28.70 10.43 -27.50
N LYS A 171 28.60 10.41 -28.83
CA LYS A 171 29.16 11.49 -29.66
C LYS A 171 28.23 12.70 -29.59
N ILE A 172 28.51 13.63 -28.68
CA ILE A 172 27.92 14.97 -28.75
C ILE A 172 28.80 15.79 -29.70
N SER A 173 28.35 15.96 -30.93
CA SER A 173 28.85 16.99 -31.83
C SER A 173 27.86 18.15 -31.80
N LEU A 174 28.29 19.29 -31.28
CA LEU A 174 27.61 20.56 -31.48
C LEU A 174 28.50 21.43 -32.38
N PRO A 175 27.95 21.99 -33.49
CA PRO A 175 28.71 22.84 -34.40
C PRO A 175 29.06 24.18 -33.74
N CYS A 176 30.30 24.63 -33.94
CA CYS A 176 30.74 25.97 -33.56
C CYS A 176 29.97 27.03 -34.38
N PRO A 177 29.31 28.00 -33.76
CA PRO A 177 28.83 29.17 -34.48
C PRO A 177 30.00 30.11 -34.81
N ILE A 178 30.01 30.57 -36.06
CA ILE A 178 30.92 31.58 -36.65
C ILE A 178 30.58 32.96 -36.09
#